data_AF-A0A7L2T9L6-F1
#
_entry.id   AF-A0A7L2T9L6-F1
#
_cell.length_a   1.000
_cell.length_b   1.000
_cell.length_c   1.000
_cell.angle_alpha   90.00
_cell.angle_beta   90.00
_cell.angle_gamma   90.00
#
_symmetry.space_group_name_H-M   'P 1'
#
loop_
_entity.id
_entity.type
_entity.pdbx_description
1 polymer ?
#
loop_
_entity_poly.entity_id
_entity_poly.type
_entity_poly.pdbx_seq_one_letter_code
_entity_poly.pdbx_strand_id
1 'polypeptide(L)' 'LELASPVPAWRLELGAAHGSFELPSWSCSGLRVRFLRLSGPPGPPPAQRWVRYLTHSDCYVLRL' A
#
# COMPACT_ATOMS: atom_id res chain seq x y z
N LEU A 1 -18.81 -51.66 -2.93
CA LEU A 1 -17.71 -50.88 -3.54
C LEU A 1 -18.34 -49.70 -4.24
N GLU A 2 -18.55 -48.61 -3.51
CA GLU A 2 -19.17 -47.39 -4.02
C GLU A 2 -18.09 -46.57 -4.72
N LEU A 3 -18.18 -46.41 -6.04
CA LEU A 3 -17.24 -45.62 -6.83
C LEU A 3 -17.50 -44.14 -6.52
N ALA A 4 -16.53 -43.46 -5.91
CA ALA A 4 -16.58 -42.03 -5.70
C ALA A 4 -16.83 -41.30 -7.03
N SER A 5 -17.93 -40.54 -7.10
CA SER A 5 -18.26 -39.69 -8.24
C SER A 5 -17.12 -38.70 -8.50
N PRO A 6 -16.64 -38.53 -9.75
CA PRO A 6 -15.64 -37.52 -10.06
C PRO A 6 -16.27 -36.13 -9.88
N VAL A 7 -15.83 -35.40 -8.86
CA VAL A 7 -16.10 -33.97 -8.75
C VAL A 7 -15.53 -33.26 -9.99
N PRO A 8 -16.27 -32.34 -10.63
CA PRO A 8 -15.75 -31.64 -11.79
C PRO A 8 -14.55 -30.78 -11.37
N ALA A 9 -13.38 -31.06 -11.93
CA ALA A 9 -12.11 -30.41 -11.60
C ALA A 9 -12.02 -28.92 -12.02
N TRP A 10 -13.10 -28.31 -12.49
CA TRP A 10 -13.08 -27.00 -13.18
C TRP A 10 -13.55 -25.80 -12.34
N ARG A 11 -13.92 -25.98 -11.07
CA ARG A 11 -14.12 -24.85 -10.14
C ARG A 11 -13.11 -24.93 -9.00
N LEU A 12 -11.86 -24.61 -9.29
CA LEU A 12 -10.96 -24.17 -8.24
C LEU A 12 -11.43 -22.77 -7.84
N GLU A 13 -12.12 -22.65 -6.71
CA GLU A 13 -12.40 -21.35 -6.12
C GLU A 13 -11.05 -20.80 -5.62
N LEU A 14 -10.45 -19.91 -6.41
CA LEU A 14 -9.21 -19.28 -6.01
C LEU A 14 -9.53 -18.35 -4.84
N GLY A 15 -8.97 -18.66 -3.66
CA GLY A 15 -9.08 -17.80 -2.50
C GLY A 15 -8.54 -16.40 -2.79
N ALA A 16 -8.89 -15.43 -1.95
CA ALA A 16 -8.39 -14.07 -2.12
C ALA A 16 -6.86 -14.04 -1.94
N ALA A 17 -6.16 -13.33 -2.83
CA ALA A 17 -4.73 -13.14 -2.72
C ALA A 17 -4.44 -11.94 -1.82
N HIS A 18 -3.56 -12.14 -0.85
CA HIS A 18 -3.13 -11.09 0.08
C HIS A 18 -1.78 -10.52 -0.35
N GLY A 19 -1.68 -9.20 -0.37
CA GLY A 19 -0.48 -8.48 -0.76
C GLY A 19 0.01 -7.52 0.32
N SER A 20 1.31 -7.62 0.63
CA SER A 20 2.02 -6.63 1.42
C SER A 20 3.03 -5.90 0.54
N PHE A 21 2.99 -4.58 0.51
CA PHE A 21 3.88 -3.78 -0.33
C PHE A 21 4.11 -2.38 0.21
N GLU A 22 5.17 -1.76 -0.32
CA GLU A 22 5.49 -0.36 -0.10
C GLU A 22 5.57 0.38 -1.43
N LEU A 23 5.02 1.60 -1.46
CA LEU A 23 5.12 2.53 -2.58
C LEU A 23 5.87 3.79 -2.13
N PRO A 24 7.18 3.88 -2.42
CA PRO A 24 7.97 5.07 -2.14
C PRO A 24 7.52 6.24 -3.01
N SER A 25 7.60 7.45 -2.48
CA SER A 25 7.29 8.70 -3.18
C SER A 25 5.84 8.79 -3.70
N TRP A 26 4.96 7.90 -3.25
CA TRP A 26 3.54 7.86 -3.64
C TRP A 26 2.63 7.94 -2.41
N SER A 27 1.55 8.69 -2.53
CA SER A 27 0.49 8.79 -1.52
C SER A 27 -0.83 8.30 -2.10
N CYS A 28 -1.32 7.14 -1.65
CA CYS A 28 -2.60 6.61 -2.10
C CYS A 28 -3.81 7.45 -1.67
N SER A 29 -3.69 8.27 -0.63
CA SER A 29 -4.76 9.20 -0.21
C SER A 29 -4.77 10.51 -1.00
N GLY A 30 -3.76 10.76 -1.83
CA GLY A 30 -3.56 12.05 -2.50
C GLY A 30 -3.13 13.18 -1.55
N LEU A 31 -2.81 12.88 -0.28
CA LEU A 31 -2.36 13.87 0.68
C LEU A 31 -1.02 14.47 0.23
N ARG A 32 -0.95 15.81 0.22
CA ARG A 32 0.24 16.55 -0.19
C ARG A 32 0.57 17.65 0.81
N VAL A 33 1.79 17.64 1.34
CA VAL A 33 2.38 18.73 2.12
C VAL A 33 2.56 19.93 1.20
N ARG A 34 1.81 21.02 1.45
CA ARG A 34 1.89 22.27 0.68
C ARG A 34 2.90 23.26 1.25
N PHE A 35 2.94 23.36 2.58
CA PHE A 35 3.82 24.29 3.29
C PHE A 35 4.32 23.64 4.59
N LEU A 36 5.60 23.85 4.88
CA LEU A 36 6.22 23.49 6.15
C LEU A 36 6.74 24.79 6.76
N ARG A 37 6.11 25.24 7.85
CA ARG A 37 6.52 26.45 8.58
C ARG A 37 7.37 26.03 9.77
N LEU A 38 8.58 26.55 9.85
CA LEU A 38 9.49 26.35 10.97
C LEU A 38 9.60 27.68 11.71
N SER A 39 9.21 27.70 12.98
CA SER A 39 9.46 28.83 13.87
C SER A 39 10.83 28.64 14.51
N GLY A 40 11.78 29.51 14.15
CA GLY A 40 13.14 29.52 14.70
C GLY A 40 13.66 30.94 14.85
N PRO A 41 14.76 31.14 15.59
CA PRO A 41 15.37 32.46 15.75
C PRO A 41 15.69 33.10 14.39
N PRO A 42 15.72 34.45 14.30
CA PRO A 42 16.07 35.15 13.07
C PRO A 42 17.48 34.74 12.64
N GLY A 43 17.55 33.92 11.62
CA GLY A 43 18.77 33.36 11.07
C GLY A 43 18.51 32.89 9.64
N PRO A 44 19.55 32.56 8.87
CA PRO A 44 19.38 32.04 7.52
C PRO A 44 18.42 30.83 7.54
N PRO A 45 17.51 30.72 6.56
CA PRO A 45 16.53 29.65 6.54
C PRO A 45 17.24 28.29 6.64
N PRO A 46 16.72 27.33 7.44
CA PRO A 46 17.37 26.05 7.63
C PRO A 46 17.61 25.36 6.29
N ALA A 47 18.81 24.82 6.14
CA ALA A 47 19.29 24.07 4.99
C ALA A 47 18.30 22.94 4.66
N GLN A 48 17.88 22.88 3.38
CA GLN A 48 17.16 21.78 2.74
C GLN A 48 15.94 21.19 3.50
N ARG A 49 14.75 21.38 2.91
CA ARG A 49 13.50 20.79 3.40
C ARG A 49 13.21 19.52 2.61
N TRP A 50 13.03 18.40 3.30
CA TRP A 50 12.73 17.10 2.69
C TRP A 50 11.35 16.62 3.11
N VAL A 51 10.59 16.10 2.16
CA VAL A 51 9.34 15.39 2.39
C VAL A 51 9.43 14.07 1.65
N ARG A 52 9.12 12.96 2.34
CA ARG A 52 9.05 11.64 1.75
C ARG A 52 7.66 11.06 2.01
N TYR A 53 7.00 10.62 0.95
CA TYR A 53 5.79 9.81 1.05
C TYR A 53 6.19 8.34 1.01
N LEU A 54 5.55 7.53 1.84
CA LEU A 54 5.64 6.09 1.82
C LEU A 54 4.22 5.57 2.04
N THR A 55 3.66 4.90 1.04
CA THR A 55 2.43 4.14 1.25
C THR A 55 2.81 2.71 1.60
N HIS A 56 2.27 2.18 2.68
CA HIS A 56 2.43 0.79 3.07
C HIS A 56 1.06 0.14 3.14
N SER A 57 0.98 -1.10 2.66
CA SER A 57 -0.20 -1.95 2.82
C SER A 57 0.23 -3.31 3.33
N ASP A 58 -0.47 -3.80 4.35
CA ASP A 58 -0.37 -5.15 4.92
C ASP A 58 -1.68 -5.95 4.75
N CYS A 59 -2.72 -5.32 4.20
CA CYS A 59 -4.07 -5.85 4.12
C CYS A 59 -4.66 -5.71 2.70
N TYR A 60 -3.83 -5.62 1.66
CA TYR A 60 -4.34 -5.54 0.29
C TYR A 60 -4.89 -6.90 -0.12
N VAL A 61 -6.15 -6.96 -0.52
CA VAL A 61 -6.83 -8.21 -0.92
C VAL A 61 -7.25 -8.11 -2.38
N LEU A 62 -6.76 -9.03 -3.20
CA LEU A 62 -7.13 -9.19 -4.59
C LEU A 62 -8.04 -10.42 -4.76
N ARG A 63 -9.18 -10.25 -5.41
CA ARG A 63 -10.04 -11.36 -5.85
C ARG A 63 -9.91 -11.48 -7.37
N LEU A 64 -9.64 -12.71 -7.84
CA LEU A 64 -9.43 -13.04 -9.25
C LEU A 64 -10.68 -13.64 -9.87
#